data_AF-A0A9W9DEW7-F1
#
_entry.id   AF-A0A9W9DEW7-F1
#
_cell.length_a   1.000
_cell.length_b   1.000
_cell.length_c   1.000
_cell.angle_alpha   90.00
_cell.angle_beta   90.00
_cell.angle_gamma   90.00
#
_symmetry.space_group_name_H-M   'P 1'
#
loop_
_entity.id
_entity.type
_entity.pdbx_description
1 polymer ?
#
loop_
_entity_poly.entity_id
_entity_poly.type
_entity_poly.pdbx_seq_one_letter_code
_entity_poly.pdbx_strand_id
1 'polypeptide(L)'
;MLGRFFLLFATLLILHAAFSTYEHLSHLKSLGKPEGSLPYDIVLEAIIALALGILGASLNASSLKETTWSSEMKTRSIDEMDARLGFANYVNRGRNIFS
;
A
#
# COMPACT_ATOMS: atom_id res chain seq x y z
N MET A 1 5.08 7.99 -3.85
CA MET A 1 6.11 8.46 -2.89
C MET A 1 5.49 8.96 -1.59
N LEU A 2 4.53 9.90 -1.66
CA LEU A 2 3.89 10.49 -0.47
C LEU A 2 3.26 9.47 0.50
N GLY A 3 2.50 8.48 0.00
CA GLY A 3 1.91 7.44 0.86
C GLY A 3 2.95 6.62 1.64
N ARG A 4 4.11 6.33 1.02
CA ARG A 4 5.23 5.63 1.70
C ARG A 4 5.85 6.47 2.80
N PHE A 5 5.94 7.79 2.61
CA PHE A 5 6.42 8.71 3.65
C PHE A 5 5.49 8.72 4.86
N PHE A 6 4.18 8.83 4.64
CA PHE A 6 3.18 8.74 5.71
C PHE A 6 3.24 7.40 6.45
N LEU A 7 3.39 6.28 5.73
CA LEU A 7 3.53 4.96 6.35
C LEU A 7 4.80 4.85 7.20
N LEU A 8 5.94 5.35 6.71
CA LEU A 8 7.19 5.33 7.47
C LEU A 8 7.07 6.18 8.74
N PHE A 9 6.51 7.39 8.62
CA PHE A 9 6.33 8.28 9.75
C PHE A 9 5.32 7.73 10.78
N ALA A 10 4.20 7.17 10.33
CA ALA A 10 3.23 6.49 11.17
C ALA A 10 3.85 5.28 11.91
N THR A 11 4.73 4.53 11.23
CA THR A 11 5.44 3.39 11.83
C THR A 11 6.39 3.85 12.94
N LEU A 12 7.12 4.95 12.74
CA LEU A 12 7.99 5.49 13.77
C LEU A 12 7.19 6.03 14.97
N LEU A 13 6.10 6.76 14.71
CA LEU A 13 5.22 7.27 15.77
C LEU A 13 4.57 6.15 16.59
N ILE A 14 4.06 5.09 15.97
CA ILE A 14 3.43 4.00 16.73
C ILE A 14 4.47 3.23 17.56
N LEU A 15 5.70 3.05 17.06
CA LEU A 15 6.79 2.47 17.83
C LEU A 15 7.19 3.36 19.01
N HIS A 16 7.22 4.67 18.81
CA HIS A 16 7.49 5.64 19.87
C HIS A 16 6.40 5.63 20.94
N ALA A 17 5.13 5.66 20.55
CA ALA A 17 3.99 5.57 21.47
C ALA A 17 3.97 4.23 22.23
N ALA A 18 4.30 3.12 21.56
CA ALA A 18 4.40 1.80 22.18
C ALA A 18 5.53 1.73 23.22
N PHE A 19 6.70 2.30 22.91
CA PHE A 19 7.80 2.40 23.86
C PHE A 19 7.45 3.27 25.06
N SER A 20 6.81 4.43 24.83
CA SER A 20 6.35 5.33 25.89
C SER A 20 5.32 4.66 26.80
N THR A 21 4.39 3.89 26.21
CA THR A 21 3.42 3.08 26.96
C THR A 21 4.13 2.04 27.83
N TYR A 22 5.14 1.34 27.26
CA TYR A 22 5.92 0.35 27.98
C TYR A 22 6.68 0.97 29.16
N GLU A 23 7.33 2.12 28.96
CA GLU A 23 8.05 2.83 30.02
C GLU A 23 7.12 3.27 31.14
N HIS A 24 5.99 3.90 30.80
CA HIS A 24 4.99 4.36 31.78
C HIS A 24 4.45 3.22 32.63
N LEU A 25 4.06 2.11 31.99
CA LEU A 25 3.55 0.93 32.70
C LEU A 25 4.64 0.23 33.53
N SER A 26 5.87 0.18 33.05
CA SER A 26 7.01 -0.37 33.80
C SER A 26 7.30 0.47 35.05
N HIS A 27 7.21 1.79 34.94
CA HIS A 27 7.36 2.70 36.07
C HIS A 27 6.22 2.52 37.10
N LEU A 28 4.96 2.49 36.66
CA LEU A 28 3.82 2.21 37.55
C LEU A 28 3.92 0.87 38.28
N LYS A 29 4.41 -0.16 37.59
CA LYS A 29 4.69 -1.47 38.17
C LYS A 29 5.77 -1.39 39.26
N SER A 30 6.85 -0.65 39.03
CA SER A 30 7.91 -0.46 40.03
C SER A 30 7.44 0.29 41.28
N LEU A 31 6.45 1.17 41.14
CA LEU A 31 5.83 1.91 42.24
C LEU A 31 4.75 1.11 42.99
N GLY A 32 4.47 -0.14 42.58
CA GLY A 32 3.43 -0.97 43.19
C GLY A 32 2.00 -0.48 42.92
N LYS A 33 1.79 0.36 41.89
CA LYS A 33 0.49 0.95 41.54
C LYS A 33 0.15 0.64 40.07
N PRO A 34 -0.20 -0.61 39.73
CA PRO A 34 -0.42 -1.02 38.33
C PRO A 34 -1.69 -0.43 37.70
N GLU A 35 -2.64 0.06 38.52
CA GLU A 35 -3.98 0.52 38.11
C GLU A 35 -3.99 1.93 37.46
N GLY A 36 -2.83 2.51 37.17
CA GLY A 36 -2.74 3.89 36.64
C GLY A 36 -3.20 3.99 35.19
N SER A 37 -4.00 5.01 34.88
CA SER A 37 -4.38 5.31 33.49
C SER A 37 -3.17 5.77 32.67
N LEU A 38 -3.23 5.55 31.36
CA LEU A 38 -2.27 6.16 30.43
C LEU A 38 -2.49 7.67 30.36
N PRO A 39 -1.41 8.46 30.25
CA PRO A 39 -1.54 9.88 30.03
C PRO A 39 -2.04 10.16 28.61
N TYR A 40 -2.77 11.26 28.46
CA TYR A 40 -3.52 11.59 27.25
C TYR A 40 -2.62 11.86 26.03
N ASP A 41 -1.39 12.29 26.26
CA ASP A 41 -0.38 12.53 25.23
C ASP A 41 -0.03 11.23 24.47
N ILE A 42 0.24 10.14 25.17
CA ILE A 42 0.55 8.83 24.57
C ILE A 42 -0.65 8.31 23.77
N VAL A 43 -1.87 8.48 24.32
CA VAL A 43 -3.11 8.07 23.63
C VAL A 43 -3.30 8.87 22.35
N LEU A 44 -3.11 10.19 22.41
CA LEU A 44 -3.26 11.07 21.26
C LEU A 44 -2.19 10.81 20.20
N GLU A 45 -0.94 10.54 20.61
CA GLU A 45 0.14 10.13 19.71
C GLU A 45 -0.21 8.84 18.97
N ALA A 46 -0.72 7.82 19.67
CA ALA A 46 -1.14 6.56 19.06
C ALA A 46 -2.31 6.74 18.07
N ILE A 47 -3.29 7.59 18.40
CA ILE A 47 -4.41 7.91 17.51
C ILE A 47 -3.93 8.65 16.25
N ILE A 48 -2.99 9.59 16.40
CA ILE A 48 -2.39 10.28 15.25
C ILE A 48 -1.61 9.30 14.38
N ALA A 49 -0.81 8.41 15.00
CA ALA A 49 -0.07 7.38 14.27
C ALA A 49 -1.01 6.48 13.46
N LEU A 50 -2.14 6.07 14.05
CA LEU A 50 -3.18 5.29 13.37
C LEU A 50 -3.77 6.05 12.18
N ALA A 51 -4.18 7.31 12.37
CA ALA A 51 -4.77 8.12 11.31
C ALA A 51 -3.80 8.32 10.13
N LEU A 52 -2.53 8.60 10.42
CA LEU A 52 -1.49 8.73 9.40
C LEU A 52 -1.20 7.39 8.70
N GLY A 53 -1.26 6.28 9.43
CA GLY A 53 -1.12 4.95 8.87
C GLY A 53 -2.23 4.61 7.87
N ILE A 54 -3.49 4.90 8.23
CA ILE A 54 -4.65 4.74 7.34
C ILE A 54 -4.47 5.60 6.09
N LEU A 55 -4.15 6.89 6.26
CA LEU A 55 -3.95 7.81 5.14
C LEU A 55 -2.79 7.36 4.23
N GLY A 56 -1.67 6.96 4.81
CA GLY A 56 -0.51 6.45 4.08
C GLY A 56 -0.83 5.18 3.29
N ALA A 57 -1.58 4.25 3.88
CA ALA A 57 -2.03 3.03 3.22
C ALA A 57 -2.99 3.32 2.06
N SER A 58 -3.98 4.19 2.28
CA SER A 58 -4.94 4.59 1.23
C SER A 58 -4.25 5.28 0.05
N LEU A 59 -3.28 6.15 0.30
CA LEU A 59 -2.52 6.82 -0.76
C LEU A 59 -1.55 5.91 -1.52
N ASN A 60 -1.19 4.76 -0.93
CA ASN A 60 -0.30 3.78 -1.56
C ASN A 60 -1.08 2.66 -2.27
N ALA A 61 -2.41 2.65 -2.16
CA ALA A 61 -3.26 1.71 -2.90
C ALA A 61 -3.17 1.99 -4.40
N SER A 62 -3.22 0.92 -5.21
CA SER A 62 -3.26 1.05 -6.67
C SER A 62 -4.56 1.71 -7.12
N SER A 63 -4.50 2.47 -8.21
CA SER A 63 -5.69 3.02 -8.84
C SER A 63 -6.67 1.90 -9.21
N LEU A 64 -7.96 2.13 -9.00
CA LEU A 64 -8.99 1.21 -9.45
C LEU A 64 -8.96 1.14 -10.98
N LYS A 65 -9.05 -0.07 -11.51
CA LYS A 65 -9.21 -0.31 -12.94
C LYS A 65 -10.69 -0.25 -13.30
N GLU A 66 -11.01 0.37 -14.44
CA GLU A 66 -12.37 0.39 -14.95
C GLU A 66 -12.83 -1.02 -15.35
N THR A 67 -14.08 -1.36 -15.04
CA THR A 67 -14.63 -2.71 -15.27
C THR A 67 -15.30 -2.88 -16.64
N THR A 68 -15.47 -1.81 -17.40
CA THR A 68 -16.20 -1.86 -18.67
C THR A 68 -15.33 -2.45 -19.78
N TRP A 69 -15.92 -3.36 -20.56
CA TRP A 69 -15.24 -3.94 -21.74
C TRP A 69 -14.85 -2.87 -22.76
N SER A 70 -15.69 -1.85 -22.93
CA SER A 70 -15.40 -0.73 -23.83
C SER A 70 -14.13 0.01 -23.43
N SER A 71 -13.89 0.23 -22.13
CA SER A 71 -12.69 0.90 -21.63
C SER A 71 -11.42 0.07 -21.86
N GLU A 72 -11.47 -1.24 -21.61
CA GLU A 72 -10.36 -2.13 -21.95
C GLU A 72 -10.09 -2.12 -23.46
N MET A 73 -11.13 -2.19 -24.29
CA MET A 73 -10.99 -2.25 -25.75
C MET A 73 -10.38 -0.98 -26.36
N LYS A 74 -10.51 0.18 -25.72
CA LYS A 74 -9.84 1.43 -26.16
C LYS A 74 -8.32 1.34 -26.12
N THR A 75 -7.77 0.45 -25.30
CA THR A 75 -6.30 0.28 -25.15
C THR A 75 -5.72 -0.75 -26.11
N ARG A 76 -6.56 -1.53 -26.82
CA ARG A 76 -6.17 -2.61 -27.71
C ARG A 76 -6.18 -2.16 -29.17
N SER A 77 -5.22 -2.63 -29.96
CA SER A 77 -5.18 -2.35 -31.40
C SER A 77 -5.90 -3.43 -32.20
N ILE A 78 -6.31 -3.07 -33.42
CA ILE A 78 -6.90 -4.03 -34.37
C ILE A 78 -5.88 -5.13 -34.70
N ASP A 79 -4.61 -4.76 -34.89
CA ASP A 79 -3.54 -5.72 -35.20
C ASP A 79 -3.33 -6.75 -34.09
N GLU A 80 -3.47 -6.36 -32.82
CA GLU A 80 -3.38 -7.28 -31.68
C GLU A 80 -4.53 -8.31 -31.69
N MET A 81 -5.73 -7.88 -32.07
CA MET A 81 -6.89 -8.76 -32.20
C MET A 81 -6.83 -9.63 -33.47
N ASP A 82 -6.25 -9.12 -34.55
CA ASP A 82 -6.14 -9.82 -35.83
C ASP A 82 -4.98 -10.81 -35.88
N ALA A 83 -3.96 -10.63 -35.04
CA ALA A 83 -2.79 -11.52 -34.95
C ALA A 83 -3.16 -12.98 -34.68
N ARG A 84 -4.31 -13.24 -34.04
CA ARG A 84 -4.95 -14.57 -33.87
C ARG A 84 -3.95 -15.71 -33.73
N LEU A 85 -3.10 -15.65 -32.70
CA LEU A 85 -1.94 -16.53 -32.54
C LEU A 85 -2.26 -18.03 -32.61
N GLY A 86 -3.47 -18.44 -32.21
CA GLY A 86 -3.94 -19.83 -32.35
C GLY A 86 -4.06 -20.32 -33.80
N PHE A 87 -4.06 -19.41 -34.77
CA PHE A 87 -4.09 -19.68 -36.22
C PHE A 87 -2.86 -19.11 -36.95
N ALA A 88 -1.77 -18.86 -36.24
CA ALA A 88 -0.57 -18.28 -36.83
C ALA A 88 -0.01 -19.17 -37.96
N ASN A 89 0.29 -18.55 -39.11
CA ASN A 89 0.91 -19.22 -40.25
C ASN A 89 2.38 -18.80 -40.41
N TYR A 90 3.27 -19.79 -40.38
CA TYR A 90 4.72 -19.61 -40.50
C TYR A 90 5.22 -19.64 -41.95
N VAL A 91 4.36 -19.96 -42.92
CA VAL A 91 4.66 -19.87 -44.35
C VAL A 91 4.30 -18.47 -44.85
N ASN A 92 5.13 -17.50 -44.47
CA ASN A 92 4.98 -16.11 -44.88
C ASN A 92 6.31 -15.55 -45.43
N ARG A 93 6.24 -14.37 -46.06
CA ARG A 93 7.40 -13.72 -46.69
C ARG A 93 8.53 -13.40 -45.72
N GLY A 94 8.23 -13.23 -44.42
CA GLY A 94 9.22 -12.95 -43.39
C GLY A 94 10.31 -14.02 -43.30
N ARG A 95 9.97 -15.28 -43.61
CA ARG A 95 10.92 -16.40 -43.65
C ARG A 95 12.12 -16.16 -44.57
N ASN A 96 11.95 -15.43 -45.68
CA ASN A 96 13.01 -15.21 -46.66
C ASN A 96 13.69 -13.85 -46.52
N ILE A 97 13.16 -12.97 -45.68
CA ILE A 97 13.65 -11.59 -45.49
C ILE A 97 14.50 -11.48 -44.22
N PHE A 98 14.16 -12.25 -43.18
CA PHE A 98 14.78 -12.16 -41.85
C PHE A 98 15.50 -13.46 -41.43
N SER A 99 15.82 -14.33 -42.39
CA SER A 99 16.63 -15.54 -42.20
C SER A 99 18.11 -15.30 -42.44
#